data_AF-A0A8T4J0Q1-F1
#
_entry.id   AF-A0A8T4J0Q1-F1
#
_cell.length_a   1.000
_cell.length_b   1.000
_cell.length_c   1.000
_cell.angle_alpha   90.00
_cell.angle_beta   90.00
_cell.angle_gamma   90.00
#
_symmetry.space_group_name_H-M   'P 1'
#
loop_
_entity.id
_entity.type
_entity.pdbx_description
1 polymer ?
#
loop_
_entity_poly.entity_id
_entity_poly.type
_entity_poly.pdbx_seq_one_letter_code
_entity_poly.pdbx_strand_id
1 'polypeptide(L)'
;AAVQGVTGDALHRCTLAHYLADLYDDHAQALTWDVRALDAAEAVTERRIQDHHAGLRVAAFYPSLHLNLADNYRRLGSFAAATAHVEQAERHAPHLPRDAYGDLIRTALREVAEAIARRDTARRASAPGPTA
;
A
#
# COMPACT_ATOMS: atom_id res chain seq x y z
N ALA A 1 4.96 31.05 -15.88
CA ALA A 1 3.64 30.53 -15.52
C ALA A 1 3.82 29.08 -15.10
N ALA A 2 3.71 28.79 -13.81
CA ALA A 2 3.87 27.45 -13.26
C ALA A 2 2.63 26.61 -13.63
N VAL A 3 2.83 25.54 -14.40
CA VAL A 3 1.78 24.56 -14.69
C VAL A 3 1.58 23.72 -13.43
N GLN A 4 0.79 24.24 -12.50
CA GLN A 4 0.04 23.43 -11.53
C GLN A 4 -1.13 22.82 -12.30
N GLY A 5 -1.00 21.58 -12.78
CA GLY A 5 -2.05 20.98 -13.59
C GLY A 5 -1.96 19.47 -13.72
N VAL A 6 -2.99 18.76 -13.24
CA VAL A 6 -3.33 17.36 -13.54
C VAL A 6 -2.36 16.28 -12.98
N THR A 7 -1.42 16.68 -12.12
CA THR A 7 -0.54 15.78 -11.34
C THR A 7 -0.55 16.17 -9.86
N GLY A 8 -1.75 16.26 -9.27
CA GLY A 8 -1.87 16.14 -7.81
C GLY A 8 -1.22 14.82 -7.42
N ASP A 9 -0.07 14.93 -6.74
CA ASP A 9 1.03 13.97 -6.63
C ASP A 9 0.56 12.51 -6.48
N ALA A 10 1.18 11.55 -7.15
CA ALA A 10 0.88 10.12 -6.92
C ALA A 10 1.01 9.77 -5.43
N LEU A 11 1.91 10.48 -4.74
CA LEU A 11 2.08 10.54 -3.30
C LEU A 11 0.81 11.01 -2.56
N HIS A 12 0.17 12.07 -3.04
CA HIS A 12 -1.08 12.62 -2.49
C HIS A 12 -2.27 11.69 -2.76
N ARG A 13 -2.36 11.06 -3.94
CA ARG A 13 -3.40 10.06 -4.23
C ARG A 13 -3.21 8.76 -3.45
N CYS A 14 -1.97 8.31 -3.25
CA CYS A 14 -1.66 7.15 -2.42
C CYS A 14 -1.98 7.44 -0.95
N THR A 15 -1.64 8.64 -0.46
CA THR A 15 -1.98 9.08 0.89
C THR A 15 -3.50 9.22 1.08
N LEU A 16 -4.23 9.74 0.09
CA LEU A 16 -5.69 9.83 0.10
C LEU A 16 -6.35 8.46 0.02
N ALA A 17 -5.88 7.57 -0.85
CA ALA A 17 -6.39 6.20 -0.94
C ALA A 17 -6.15 5.42 0.37
N HIS A 18 -5.00 5.65 1.03
CA HIS A 18 -4.69 5.11 2.35
C HIS A 18 -5.68 5.64 3.41
N TYR A 19 -5.87 6.97 3.49
CA TYR A 19 -6.86 7.60 4.38
C TYR A 19 -8.29 7.10 4.12
N LEU A 20 -8.64 6.82 2.85
CA LEU A 20 -9.96 6.33 2.47
C LEU A 20 -10.15 4.84 2.76
N ALA A 21 -9.14 4.00 2.59
CA ALA A 21 -9.21 2.57 2.93
C ALA A 21 -9.50 2.36 4.43
N ASP A 22 -8.99 3.24 5.29
CA ASP A 22 -9.26 3.23 6.73
C ASP A 22 -10.68 3.68 7.11
N LEU A 23 -11.38 4.39 6.20
CA LEU A 23 -12.74 4.88 6.38
C LEU A 23 -13.83 3.86 6.01
N TYR A 24 -13.49 2.78 5.27
CA TYR A 24 -14.46 1.78 4.84
C TYR A 24 -14.39 0.49 5.71
N ASP A 25 -15.50 0.18 6.40
CA ASP A 25 -15.62 -1.04 7.19
C ASP A 25 -15.79 -2.32 6.34
N ASP A 26 -16.16 -2.21 5.06
CA ASP A 26 -16.29 -3.34 4.14
C ASP A 26 -14.99 -3.59 3.35
N HIS A 27 -14.32 -4.70 3.67
CA HIS A 27 -13.00 -5.06 3.12
C HIS A 27 -13.05 -5.42 1.63
N ALA A 28 -14.20 -5.85 1.11
CA ALA A 28 -14.34 -6.11 -0.32
C ALA A 28 -14.31 -4.81 -1.14
N GLN A 29 -14.86 -3.73 -0.59
CA GLN A 29 -14.84 -2.41 -1.21
C GLN A 29 -13.45 -1.79 -1.13
N ALA A 30 -12.78 -1.88 0.03
CA ALA A 30 -11.39 -1.43 0.19
C ALA A 30 -10.44 -2.14 -0.80
N LEU A 31 -10.57 -3.47 -0.95
CA LEU A 31 -9.76 -4.26 -1.86
C LEU A 31 -9.87 -3.79 -3.32
N THR A 32 -11.08 -3.41 -3.77
CA THR A 32 -11.29 -2.91 -5.13
C THR A 32 -10.51 -1.63 -5.39
N TRP A 33 -10.38 -0.76 -4.38
CA TRP A 33 -9.62 0.47 -4.49
C TRP A 33 -8.11 0.23 -4.42
N ASP A 34 -7.64 -0.69 -3.58
CA ASP A 34 -6.23 -1.04 -3.49
C ASP A 34 -5.70 -1.65 -4.80
N VAL A 35 -6.47 -2.53 -5.45
CA VAL A 35 -6.08 -3.11 -6.75
C VAL A 35 -5.94 -2.02 -7.81
N ARG A 36 -6.91 -1.09 -7.89
CA ARG A 36 -6.85 0.04 -8.82
C ARG A 36 -5.66 0.96 -8.56
N ALA A 37 -5.26 1.13 -7.30
CA ALA A 37 -4.09 1.92 -6.94
C ALA A 37 -2.79 1.26 -7.41
N LEU A 38 -2.68 -0.08 -7.31
CA LEU A 38 -1.52 -0.83 -7.79
C LEU A 38 -1.42 -0.78 -9.32
N ASP A 39 -2.51 -1.05 -10.04
CA ASP A 39 -2.55 -0.97 -11.51
C ASP A 39 -2.11 0.42 -12.02
N ALA A 40 -2.56 1.48 -11.33
CA ALA A 40 -2.18 2.85 -11.67
C ALA A 40 -0.69 3.14 -11.41
N ALA A 41 -0.11 2.55 -10.38
CA ALA A 41 1.33 2.67 -10.10
C ALA A 41 2.17 1.98 -11.18
N GLU A 42 1.79 0.76 -11.57
CA GLU A 42 2.45 0.00 -12.64
C GLU A 42 2.39 0.72 -14.00
N ALA A 43 1.23 1.27 -14.37
CA ALA A 43 1.06 2.02 -15.62
C ALA A 43 1.86 3.34 -15.66
N VAL A 44 2.26 3.90 -14.50
CA VAL A 44 3.16 5.05 -14.45
C VAL A 44 4.61 4.60 -14.68
N THR A 45 5.01 3.46 -14.12
CA THR A 45 6.34 2.88 -14.30
C THR A 45 6.60 2.54 -15.77
N GLU A 46 5.64 1.92 -16.45
CA GLU A 46 5.76 1.57 -17.88
C GLU A 46 5.90 2.82 -18.77
N ARG A 47 5.16 3.90 -18.46
CA ARG A 47 5.23 5.16 -19.22
C ARG A 47 6.45 6.03 -18.89
N ARG A 48 7.15 5.78 -17.77
CA ARG A 48 8.27 6.61 -17.29
C ARG A 48 9.66 6.01 -17.48
N ILE A 49 9.85 5.12 -18.46
CA ILE A 49 11.18 4.65 -18.87
C ILE A 49 12.14 5.84 -19.21
N GLN A 50 11.61 7.05 -19.43
CA GLN A 50 12.37 8.27 -19.77
C GLN A 50 12.70 9.19 -18.57
N ASP A 51 12.12 9.00 -17.37
CA ASP A 51 12.26 9.95 -16.24
C ASP A 51 12.59 9.24 -14.92
N HIS A 52 13.89 9.05 -14.68
CA HIS A 52 14.44 8.27 -13.57
C HIS A 52 13.98 8.74 -12.18
N HIS A 53 13.78 10.05 -11.98
CA HIS A 53 13.44 10.59 -10.65
C HIS A 53 12.03 10.24 -10.21
N ALA A 54 11.09 10.16 -11.14
CA ALA A 54 9.73 9.82 -10.80
C ALA A 54 9.49 8.31 -10.70
N GLY A 55 10.24 7.48 -11.43
CA GLY A 55 10.27 6.03 -11.19
C GLY A 55 10.73 5.69 -9.77
N LEU A 56 11.78 6.37 -9.28
CA LEU A 56 12.26 6.23 -7.90
C LEU A 56 11.22 6.65 -6.85
N ARG A 57 10.44 7.71 -7.13
CA ARG A 57 9.37 8.15 -6.22
C ARG A 57 8.21 7.17 -6.16
N VAL A 58 7.82 6.55 -7.28
CA VAL A 58 6.77 5.51 -7.30
C VAL A 58 7.27 4.24 -6.62
N ALA A 59 8.55 3.90 -6.77
CA ALA A 59 9.14 2.71 -6.16
C ALA A 59 8.98 2.67 -4.63
N ALA A 60 9.03 3.83 -3.98
CA ALA A 60 8.85 3.96 -2.53
C ALA A 60 7.40 3.68 -2.04
N PHE A 61 6.40 3.64 -2.94
CA PHE A 61 5.00 3.36 -2.61
C PHE A 61 4.60 1.89 -2.75
N TYR A 62 5.31 1.10 -3.55
CA TYR A 62 4.99 -0.33 -3.72
C TYR A 62 4.91 -1.09 -2.39
N PRO A 63 5.81 -0.88 -1.41
CA PRO A 63 5.70 -1.56 -0.12
C PRO A 63 4.38 -1.31 0.59
N SER A 64 3.89 -0.06 0.60
CA SER A 64 2.60 0.26 1.24
C SER A 64 1.40 -0.26 0.45
N LEU A 65 1.45 -0.24 -0.89
CA LEU A 65 0.36 -0.74 -1.74
C LEU A 65 0.18 -2.25 -1.56
N HIS A 66 1.27 -2.99 -1.62
CA HIS A 66 1.24 -4.43 -1.38
C HIS A 66 0.86 -4.78 0.05
N LEU A 67 1.29 -3.99 1.04
CA LEU A 67 0.89 -4.17 2.44
C LEU A 67 -0.64 -4.09 2.63
N ASN A 68 -1.30 -3.11 2.01
CA ASN A 68 -2.76 -2.97 2.11
C ASN A 68 -3.50 -4.17 1.47
N LEU A 69 -3.06 -4.59 0.28
CA LEU A 69 -3.60 -5.78 -0.38
C LEU A 69 -3.43 -7.02 0.51
N ALA A 70 -2.26 -7.18 1.11
CA ALA A 70 -2.00 -8.28 2.04
C ALA A 70 -2.96 -8.27 3.23
N ASP A 71 -3.17 -7.11 3.87
CA ASP A 71 -4.07 -7.01 5.01
C ASP A 71 -5.54 -7.27 4.63
N ASN A 72 -6.00 -6.73 3.50
CA ASN A 72 -7.36 -6.96 3.02
C ASN A 72 -7.59 -8.42 2.62
N TYR A 73 -6.67 -9.06 1.88
CA TYR A 73 -6.78 -10.48 1.56
C TYR A 73 -6.76 -11.36 2.82
N ARG A 74 -5.92 -11.03 3.79
CA ARG A 74 -5.87 -11.73 5.09
C ARG A 74 -7.21 -11.66 5.80
N ARG A 75 -7.83 -10.47 5.89
CA ARG A 75 -9.12 -10.27 6.56
C ARG A 75 -10.28 -10.98 5.85
N LEU A 76 -10.16 -11.19 4.54
CA LEU A 76 -11.09 -12.01 3.74
C LEU A 76 -10.78 -13.53 3.82
N GLY A 77 -9.78 -13.94 4.60
CA GLY A 77 -9.37 -15.34 4.76
C GLY A 77 -8.54 -15.91 3.59
N SER A 78 -8.19 -15.08 2.60
CA SER A 78 -7.37 -15.46 1.45
C SER A 78 -5.88 -15.38 1.78
N PHE A 79 -5.42 -16.25 2.68
CA PHE A 79 -4.04 -16.20 3.19
C PHE A 79 -2.97 -16.41 2.11
N ALA A 80 -3.24 -17.24 1.09
CA ALA A 80 -2.29 -17.46 0.01
C ALA A 80 -2.04 -16.18 -0.82
N ALA A 81 -3.11 -15.45 -1.15
CA ALA A 81 -2.99 -14.15 -1.82
C ALA A 81 -2.31 -13.13 -0.89
N ALA A 82 -2.68 -13.12 0.40
CA ALA A 82 -2.05 -12.24 1.37
C ALA A 82 -0.52 -12.44 1.47
N THR A 83 -0.06 -13.70 1.53
CA THR A 83 1.37 -14.04 1.54
C THR A 83 2.07 -13.53 0.28
N ALA A 84 1.49 -13.72 -0.90
CA ALA A 84 2.09 -13.25 -2.15
C ALA A 84 2.29 -11.73 -2.14
N HIS A 85 1.34 -10.97 -1.58
CA HIS A 85 1.49 -9.52 -1.46
C HIS A 85 2.52 -9.11 -0.39
N VAL A 86 2.63 -9.82 0.73
CA VAL A 86 3.72 -9.59 1.70
C VAL A 86 5.09 -9.77 1.03
N GLU A 87 5.27 -10.85 0.26
CA GLU A 87 6.53 -11.10 -0.46
C GLU A 87 6.88 -9.97 -1.44
N GLN A 88 5.88 -9.42 -2.15
CA GLN A 88 6.12 -8.26 -3.02
C GLN A 88 6.49 -7.01 -2.21
N ALA A 89 5.79 -6.75 -1.09
CA ALA A 89 6.11 -5.62 -0.23
C ALA A 89 7.55 -5.70 0.31
N GLU A 90 8.00 -6.90 0.70
CA GLU A 90 9.37 -7.15 1.17
C GLU A 90 10.42 -6.91 0.07
N ARG A 91 10.15 -7.33 -1.16
CA ARG A 91 11.04 -7.08 -2.32
C ARG A 91 11.25 -5.60 -2.57
N HIS A 92 10.23 -4.77 -2.34
CA HIS A 92 10.30 -3.33 -2.52
C HIS A 92 10.75 -2.56 -1.26
N ALA A 93 10.83 -3.20 -0.09
CA ALA A 93 11.21 -2.58 1.17
C ALA A 93 12.57 -1.83 1.16
N PRO A 94 13.59 -2.22 0.36
CA PRO A 94 14.82 -1.44 0.22
C PRO A 94 14.63 -0.02 -0.33
N HIS A 95 13.51 0.25 -1.03
CA HIS A 95 13.17 1.58 -1.54
C HIS A 95 12.52 2.49 -0.50
N LEU A 96 12.15 1.96 0.67
CA LEU A 96 11.58 2.78 1.73
C LEU A 96 12.63 3.74 2.30
N PRO A 97 12.27 5.00 2.58
CA PRO A 97 13.15 5.93 3.27
C PRO A 97 13.52 5.42 4.67
N ARG A 98 14.62 5.95 5.22
CA ARG A 98 15.06 5.70 6.60
C ARG A 98 14.52 6.79 7.51
N ASP A 99 13.21 6.93 7.53
CA ASP A 99 12.48 7.89 8.33
C ASP A 99 11.30 7.20 9.04
N ALA A 100 10.54 7.98 9.81
CA ALA A 100 9.38 7.49 10.55
C ALA A 100 8.33 6.79 9.66
N TYR A 101 8.18 7.21 8.41
CA TYR A 101 7.25 6.58 7.47
C TYR A 101 7.77 5.19 7.06
N GLY A 102 9.03 5.09 6.64
CA GLY A 102 9.63 3.80 6.29
C GLY A 102 9.61 2.81 7.45
N ASP A 103 9.87 3.27 8.67
CA ASP A 103 9.86 2.43 9.88
C ASP A 103 8.45 1.95 10.26
N LEU A 104 7.44 2.78 10.03
CA LEU A 104 6.03 2.41 10.18
C LEU A 104 5.67 1.29 9.20
N ILE A 105 6.01 1.41 7.92
CA ILE A 105 5.70 0.38 6.92
C ILE A 105 6.43 -0.93 7.22
N ARG A 106 7.71 -0.90 7.59
CA ARG A 106 8.47 -2.10 7.99
C ARG A 106 7.87 -2.80 9.21
N THR A 107 7.34 -2.04 10.16
CA THR A 107 6.69 -2.59 11.35
C THR A 107 5.35 -3.22 10.99
N ALA A 108 4.52 -2.50 10.25
CA ALA A 108 3.23 -2.99 9.78
C ALA A 108 3.35 -4.27 8.92
N LEU A 109 4.39 -4.36 8.08
CA LEU A 109 4.67 -5.54 7.27
C LEU A 109 4.94 -6.78 8.12
N ARG A 110 5.76 -6.63 9.18
CA ARG A 110 6.01 -7.72 10.14
C ARG A 110 4.73 -8.16 10.85
N GLU A 111 3.93 -7.22 11.33
CA GLU A 111 2.66 -7.53 12.01
C GLU A 111 1.67 -8.27 11.11
N VAL A 112 1.56 -7.89 9.83
CA VAL A 112 0.69 -8.56 8.86
C VAL A 112 1.22 -9.94 8.50
N ALA A 113 2.52 -10.09 8.28
CA ALA A 113 3.14 -11.39 8.02
C ALA A 113 2.88 -12.37 9.17
N GLU A 114 3.01 -11.91 10.41
CA GLU A 114 2.69 -12.69 11.60
C GLU A 114 1.19 -13.05 11.69
N ALA A 115 0.30 -12.11 11.41
CA ALA A 115 -1.14 -12.35 11.42
C ALA A 115 -1.55 -13.36 10.34
N ILE A 116 -0.94 -13.32 9.15
CA ILE A 116 -1.11 -14.33 8.10
C ILE A 116 -0.65 -15.70 8.58
N ALA A 117 0.52 -15.79 9.22
CA ALA A 117 1.05 -17.05 9.76
C ALA A 117 0.12 -17.66 10.82
N ARG A 118 -0.50 -16.82 11.65
CA ARG A 118 -1.52 -17.23 12.64
C ARG A 118 -2.90 -17.50 12.04
N ARG A 119 -3.09 -17.24 10.74
CA ARG A 119 -4.40 -17.22 10.06
C ARG A 119 -5.43 -16.35 10.79
N ASP A 120 -4.96 -15.26 11.36
CA ASP A 120 -5.79 -14.28 12.05
C ASP A 120 -6.47 -13.38 11.00
N THR A 121 -7.79 -13.22 11.10
CA THR A 121 -8.59 -12.33 10.23
C THR A 121 -9.06 -11.06 10.95
N ALA A 122 -8.73 -10.92 12.25
CA ALA A 122 -9.12 -9.76 13.03
C ALA A 122 -8.48 -8.46 12.50
N ARG A 123 -9.15 -7.33 12.76
CA ARG A 123 -8.58 -6.00 12.49
C ARG A 123 -7.33 -5.82 13.36
N ARG A 124 -6.25 -5.33 12.76
CA ARG A 124 -5.00 -5.04 13.49
C ARG A 124 -5.21 -3.84 14.42
N ALA A 125 -4.64 -3.86 15.62
CA ALA A 125 -4.76 -2.74 16.56
C ALA A 125 -4.09 -1.45 16.04
N SER A 126 -3.06 -1.59 15.20
CA SER A 126 -2.37 -0.50 14.49
C SER A 126 -2.98 -0.18 13.12
N ALA A 127 -4.11 -0.80 12.75
CA ALA A 127 -4.89 -0.34 11.60
C ALA A 127 -5.60 0.96 11.98
N PRO A 128 -5.48 2.04 11.20
CA PRO A 128 -6.24 3.24 11.46
C PRO A 128 -7.74 2.91 11.43
N GLY A 129 -8.46 3.39 12.44
CA GLY A 129 -9.91 3.24 12.55
C GLY A 129 -10.59 4.59 12.32
N PRO A 130 -11.90 4.61 12.07
CA PRO A 130 -12.64 5.86 12.05
C PRO A 130 -12.45 6.54 13.41
N THR A 131 -11.79 7.70 13.41
CA THR A 131 -11.84 8.63 14.53
C THR A 131 -13.31 8.95 14.79
N ALA A 132 -13.76 8.66 16.02
CA ALA A 132 -15.06 9.06 16.52
C ALA A 132 -15.29 10.57 16.41
#